data_AF-A0A7S0HEJ6-F1
#
_entry.id   AF-A0A7S0HEJ6-F1
#
_cell.length_a   1.000
_cell.length_b   1.000
_cell.length_c   1.000
_cell.angle_alpha   90.00
_cell.angle_beta   90.00
_cell.angle_gamma   90.00
#
_symmetry.space_group_name_H-M   'P 1'
#
loop_
_entity.id
_entity.type
_entity.pdbx_description
1 polymer ?
#
loop_
_entity_poly.entity_id
_entity_poly.type
_entity_poly.pdbx_seq_one_letter_code
_entity_poly.pdbx_strand_id
1 'polypeptide(L)'
;GRADLPGAAELSEGTRVYRGGARAAAAAVLAGDAHPLEFRWFVGRHTALSTRRGEWRSLACARPLLLKRCQALPKPFWHEVMELCGGECAELSRLIARENEGSNKRGFGRAEGI
;
A
#
# COMPACT_ATOMS: atom_id res chain seq x y z
N GLY A 1 8.77 -0.68 -11.30
CA GLY A 1 10.24 -0.62 -11.36
C GLY A 1 10.74 -1.29 -12.62
N ARG A 2 12.01 -1.10 -12.93
CA ARG A 2 12.68 -1.50 -14.16
C ARG A 2 13.98 -2.22 -13.83
N ALA A 3 14.26 -3.32 -14.53
CA ALA A 3 15.44 -4.17 -14.28
C ALA A 3 16.74 -3.52 -14.78
N ASP A 4 16.62 -2.72 -15.83
CA ASP A 4 17.71 -2.08 -16.56
C ASP A 4 18.25 -0.82 -15.86
N LEU A 5 17.62 -0.38 -14.76
CA LEU A 5 18.08 0.78 -14.01
C LEU A 5 19.23 0.42 -13.07
N PRO A 6 20.36 1.17 -13.11
CA PRO A 6 21.45 0.98 -12.17
C PRO A 6 21.00 1.02 -10.70
N GLY A 7 21.39 -0.01 -9.94
CA GLY A 7 21.05 -0.15 -8.53
C GLY A 7 19.63 -0.68 -8.26
N ALA A 8 18.88 -1.06 -9.30
CA ALA A 8 17.65 -1.81 -9.15
C ALA A 8 17.95 -3.29 -8.87
N ALA A 9 17.27 -3.86 -7.88
CA ALA A 9 17.34 -5.29 -7.56
C ALA A 9 15.92 -5.84 -7.42
N GLU A 10 15.66 -6.99 -8.02
CA GLU A 10 14.35 -7.65 -7.89
C GLU A 10 14.11 -8.06 -6.42
N LEU A 11 12.87 -7.89 -5.96
CA LEU A 11 12.50 -8.25 -4.58
C LEU A 11 12.52 -9.75 -4.36
N SER A 12 12.03 -10.50 -5.34
CA SER A 12 12.05 -11.95 -5.41
C SER A 12 11.97 -12.36 -6.87
N GLU A 13 12.59 -13.48 -7.22
CA GLU A 13 12.64 -13.97 -8.59
C GLU A 13 11.24 -14.08 -9.21
N GLY A 14 11.10 -13.55 -10.43
CA GLY A 14 9.86 -13.64 -11.22
C GLY A 14 8.75 -12.68 -10.82
N THR A 15 8.91 -11.90 -9.74
CA THR A 15 7.90 -10.91 -9.32
C THR A 15 7.83 -9.70 -10.23
N ARG A 16 8.94 -9.40 -10.94
CA ARG A 16 9.18 -8.18 -11.71
C ARG A 16 8.94 -6.91 -10.88
N VAL A 17 9.13 -7.00 -9.56
CA VAL A 17 9.08 -5.86 -8.65
C VAL A 17 10.50 -5.59 -8.18
N TYR A 18 10.93 -4.34 -8.32
CA TYR A 18 12.32 -3.94 -8.10
C TYR A 18 12.38 -2.91 -6.97
N ARG A 19 13.40 -3.03 -6.13
CA ARG A 19 13.80 -2.04 -5.11
C ARG A 19 15.12 -1.38 -5.49
N GLY A 20 15.40 -0.22 -4.90
CA GLY A 20 16.63 0.53 -5.18
C GLY A 20 16.52 1.36 -6.48
N GLY A 21 17.67 1.79 -7.00
CA GLY A 21 17.75 2.56 -8.25
C GLY A 21 17.11 3.94 -8.20
N ALA A 22 16.85 4.50 -7.02
CA ALA A 22 16.17 5.78 -6.82
C ALA A 22 16.70 6.92 -7.71
N ARG A 23 18.03 7.14 -7.71
CA ARG A 23 18.63 8.21 -8.53
C ARG A 23 18.44 7.96 -10.04
N ALA A 24 18.66 6.72 -10.48
CA ALA A 24 18.50 6.34 -11.88
C ALA A 24 17.03 6.44 -12.35
N ALA A 25 16.08 6.02 -11.50
CA ALA A 25 14.65 6.16 -11.77
C ALA A 25 14.23 7.63 -11.90
N ALA A 26 14.72 8.50 -11.01
CA ALA A 26 14.44 9.94 -11.10
C ALA A 26 15.02 10.55 -12.40
N ALA A 27 16.26 10.21 -12.74
CA ALA A 27 16.90 10.67 -13.97
C ALA A 27 16.13 10.21 -15.22
N ALA A 28 15.72 8.93 -15.28
CA ALA A 28 14.95 8.39 -16.40
C ALA A 28 13.58 9.07 -16.56
N VAL A 29 12.90 9.38 -15.45
CA VAL A 29 11.63 10.12 -15.49
C VAL A 29 11.84 11.55 -15.98
N LEU A 30 12.88 12.25 -15.50
CA LEU A 30 13.19 13.62 -15.93
C LEU A 30 13.62 13.70 -17.40
N ALA A 31 14.30 12.67 -17.91
CA ALA A 31 14.70 12.56 -19.30
C ALA A 31 13.54 12.15 -20.25
N GLY A 32 12.42 11.66 -19.71
CA GLY A 32 11.29 11.15 -20.50
C GLY A 32 11.39 9.68 -20.89
N ASP A 33 12.42 8.97 -20.45
CA ASP A 33 12.68 7.56 -20.76
C ASP A 33 11.83 6.58 -19.96
N ALA A 34 11.15 7.04 -18.90
CA ALA A 34 10.29 6.24 -18.05
C ALA A 34 9.07 7.02 -17.55
N HIS A 35 7.95 6.34 -17.38
CA HIS A 35 6.73 6.96 -16.88
C HIS A 35 6.73 7.03 -15.34
N PRO A 36 6.36 8.15 -14.70
CA PRO A 36 6.37 8.28 -13.23
C PRO A 36 5.57 7.19 -12.50
N LEU A 37 4.46 6.72 -13.07
CA LEU A 37 3.62 5.67 -12.48
C LEU A 37 4.27 4.27 -12.45
N GLU A 38 5.42 4.09 -13.09
CA GLU A 38 6.19 2.85 -12.98
C GLU A 38 6.92 2.71 -11.64
N PHE A 39 6.97 3.78 -10.84
CA PHE A 39 7.73 3.86 -9.60
C PHE A 39 6.85 4.23 -8.41
N ARG A 40 7.28 3.76 -7.23
CA ARG A 40 6.76 4.20 -5.93
C ARG A 40 7.91 4.53 -5.01
N TRP A 41 7.77 5.64 -4.29
CA TRP A 41 8.78 6.20 -3.41
C TRP A 41 8.30 6.04 -1.97
N PHE A 42 9.15 5.43 -1.15
CA PHE A 42 8.88 5.21 0.26
C PHE A 42 10.04 5.79 1.06
N VAL A 43 9.73 6.44 2.18
CA VAL A 43 10.71 6.93 3.14
C VAL A 43 10.59 6.09 4.41
N GLY A 44 11.69 5.53 4.87
CA GLY A 44 11.72 4.61 6.00
C GLY A 44 11.32 3.17 5.65
N ARG A 45 11.56 2.25 6.60
CA ARG A 45 11.20 0.83 6.48
C ARG A 45 11.06 0.22 7.87
N HIS A 46 9.97 -0.51 8.10
CA HIS A 46 9.84 -1.39 9.26
C HIS A 46 10.53 -2.73 8.97
N THR A 47 11.47 -3.15 9.81
CA THR A 47 12.26 -4.39 9.63
C THR A 47 11.91 -5.48 10.63
N ALA A 48 11.27 -5.14 11.75
CA ALA A 48 10.94 -6.07 12.83
C ALA A 48 9.49 -6.59 12.74
N LEU A 49 9.04 -6.96 11.53
CA LEU A 49 7.69 -7.49 11.32
C LEU A 49 7.70 -9.02 11.50
N SER A 50 6.73 -9.55 12.23
CA SER A 50 6.62 -11.00 12.49
C SER A 50 5.18 -11.48 12.39
N THR A 51 4.97 -12.58 11.67
CA THR A 51 3.66 -13.22 11.56
C THR A 51 3.38 -14.18 12.73
N ARG A 52 4.37 -14.47 13.58
CA ARG A 52 4.27 -15.49 14.64
C ARG A 52 3.20 -15.17 15.70
N ARG A 53 3.00 -13.88 15.98
CA ARG A 53 2.04 -13.40 16.99
C ARG A 53 0.65 -13.13 16.42
N GLY A 54 0.45 -13.35 15.11
CA GLY A 54 -0.81 -13.02 14.43
C GLY A 54 -1.05 -11.52 14.20
N GLU A 55 -0.17 -10.64 14.72
CA GLU A 55 -0.21 -9.19 14.49
C GLU A 55 -0.06 -8.81 13.00
N TRP A 56 0.73 -9.61 12.26
CA TRP A 56 0.97 -9.45 10.83
C TRP A 56 0.55 -10.69 10.07
N ARG A 57 -0.04 -10.50 8.89
CA ARG A 57 -0.37 -11.57 7.95
C ARG A 57 0.36 -11.34 6.63
N SER A 58 1.05 -12.36 6.14
CA SER A 58 1.69 -12.32 4.82
C SER A 58 0.66 -12.56 3.73
N LEU A 59 0.70 -11.74 2.69
CA LEU A 59 -0.19 -11.83 1.54
C LEU A 59 0.63 -11.82 0.25
N ALA A 60 0.28 -12.70 -0.68
CA ALA A 60 0.84 -12.63 -2.03
C ALA A 60 0.21 -11.42 -2.73
N CYS A 61 1.03 -10.59 -3.38
CA CYS A 61 0.56 -9.39 -4.05
C CYS A 61 1.18 -9.27 -5.44
N ALA A 62 0.34 -8.90 -6.41
CA ALA A 62 0.78 -8.64 -7.76
C ALA A 62 1.34 -7.21 -7.89
N ARG A 63 2.24 -7.00 -8.86
CA ARG A 63 2.83 -5.69 -9.17
C ARG A 63 1.82 -4.53 -9.28
N PRO A 64 0.63 -4.68 -9.93
CA PRO A 64 -0.34 -3.59 -10.01
C PRO A 64 -0.87 -3.12 -8.66
N LEU A 65 -1.02 -4.05 -7.70
CA LEU A 65 -1.47 -3.72 -6.35
C LEU A 65 -0.37 -3.00 -5.57
N LEU A 66 0.87 -3.50 -5.64
CA LEU A 66 2.05 -2.89 -4.98
C LEU A 66 2.36 -1.48 -5.50
N LEU A 67 2.15 -1.24 -6.80
CA LEU A 67 2.40 0.04 -7.44
C LEU A 67 1.15 0.91 -7.56
N LYS A 68 0.03 0.55 -6.89
CA LYS A 68 -1.19 1.35 -6.93
C LYS A 68 -0.95 2.74 -6.33
N ARG A 69 -1.58 3.77 -6.90
CA ARG A 69 -1.56 5.13 -6.34
C ARG A 69 -2.54 5.16 -5.18
N CYS A 70 -2.05 5.42 -3.97
CA CYS A 70 -2.89 5.47 -2.77
C CYS A 70 -3.40 6.88 -2.39
N GLN A 71 -3.25 7.85 -3.29
CA GLN A 71 -3.78 9.21 -3.10
C GLN A 71 -5.21 9.27 -3.63
N ALA A 72 -6.13 9.87 -2.87
CA ALA A 72 -7.54 10.05 -3.25
C ALA A 72 -8.26 8.75 -3.67
N LEU A 73 -7.95 7.63 -3.00
CA LEU A 73 -8.69 6.39 -3.20
C LEU A 73 -10.13 6.55 -2.69
N PRO A 74 -11.14 5.94 -3.36
CA PRO A 74 -12.53 5.98 -2.91
C PRO A 74 -12.74 5.27 -1.56
N LYS A 75 -11.81 4.38 -1.20
CA LYS A 75 -11.73 3.72 0.10
C LYS A 75 -10.27 3.54 0.51
N PRO A 76 -9.97 3.44 1.82
CA PRO A 76 -8.60 3.20 2.26
C PRO A 76 -8.02 1.93 1.63
N PHE A 77 -6.76 2.00 1.21
CA PHE A 77 -6.08 0.91 0.50
C PHE A 77 -6.11 -0.42 1.27
N TRP A 78 -6.05 -0.35 2.61
CA TRP A 78 -6.14 -1.52 3.47
C TRP A 78 -7.44 -2.31 3.26
N HIS A 79 -8.60 -1.64 3.16
CA HIS A 79 -9.88 -2.31 2.92
C HIS A 79 -9.90 -3.03 1.57
N GLU A 80 -9.31 -2.41 0.53
CA GLU A 80 -9.20 -3.03 -0.79
C GLU A 80 -8.35 -4.30 -0.76
N VAL A 81 -7.19 -4.27 -0.10
CA VAL A 81 -6.33 -5.45 0.05
C VAL A 81 -7.05 -6.56 0.81
N MET A 82 -7.72 -6.22 1.91
CA MET A 82 -8.43 -7.19 2.74
C MET A 82 -9.62 -7.83 2.02
N GLU A 83 -10.34 -7.07 1.19
CA GLU A 83 -11.41 -7.61 0.35
C GLU A 83 -10.87 -8.53 -0.76
N LEU A 84 -9.75 -8.17 -1.41
CA LEU A 84 -9.09 -9.02 -2.40
C LEU A 84 -8.64 -10.36 -1.81
N CYS A 85 -8.28 -10.38 -0.52
CA CYS A 85 -7.92 -11.61 0.19
C CYS A 85 -9.13 -12.51 0.48
N GLY A 86 -10.35 -11.96 0.47
CA GLY A 86 -11.58 -12.70 0.75
C GLY A 86 -11.66 -13.24 2.18
N GLY A 87 -12.63 -14.16 2.39
CA GLY A 87 -12.84 -14.86 3.67
C GLY A 87 -12.92 -13.93 4.88
N GLU A 88 -12.24 -14.34 5.96
CA GLU A 88 -12.15 -13.60 7.23
C GLU A 88 -11.57 -12.18 7.04
N CYS A 89 -10.68 -11.98 6.08
CA CYS A 89 -10.10 -10.65 5.83
C CYS A 89 -11.16 -9.68 5.29
N ALA A 90 -12.00 -10.12 4.36
CA ALA A 90 -13.10 -9.32 3.83
C ALA A 90 -14.18 -9.06 4.90
N GLU A 91 -14.39 -9.98 5.83
CA GLU A 91 -15.28 -9.77 6.98
C GLU A 91 -14.74 -8.74 7.96
N LEU A 92 -13.45 -8.84 8.32
CA LEU A 92 -12.78 -7.89 9.18
C LEU A 92 -12.80 -6.47 8.59
N SER A 93 -12.58 -6.36 7.28
CA SER A 93 -12.71 -5.10 6.53
C SER A 93 -14.09 -4.46 6.70
N ARG A 94 -15.16 -5.26 6.56
CA ARG A 94 -16.56 -4.81 6.72
C ARG A 94 -16.88 -4.40 8.16
N LEU A 95 -16.36 -5.14 9.13
CA LEU A 95 -16.59 -4.85 10.56
C LEU A 95 -15.98 -3.51 10.96
N ILE A 96 -14.71 -3.27 10.58
CA ILE A 96 -14.02 -2.00 10.86
C ILE A 96 -14.68 -0.82 10.12
N ALA A 97 -15.12 -1.02 8.88
CA ALA A 97 -15.81 0.04 8.13
C ALA A 97 -17.10 0.49 8.87
N ARG A 98 -17.89 -0.45 9.37
CA ARG A 98 -19.12 -0.16 10.16
C ARG A 98 -18.80 0.57 11.47
N GLU A 99 -17.74 0.16 12.16
CA GLU A 99 -17.32 0.83 13.40
C GLU A 99 -16.92 2.29 13.14
N ASN A 100 -16.18 2.55 12.07
CA ASN A 100 -15.75 3.88 11.69
C ASN A 100 -16.96 4.79 11.34
N GLU A 101 -17.96 4.26 10.66
CA GLU A 101 -19.22 4.97 10.40
C GLU A 101 -19.99 5.31 11.69
N GLY A 102 -20.02 4.39 12.65
CA GLY A 102 -20.67 4.59 13.95
C GLY A 102 -19.93 5.57 14.87
N SER A 103 -18.60 5.59 14.84
CA SER A 103 -17.78 6.53 15.62
C SER A 103 -17.85 7.96 15.07
N ASN A 104 -17.94 8.12 13.74
CA ASN A 104 -18.17 9.43 13.12
C ASN A 104 -19.52 10.05 13.54
N LYS A 105 -20.56 9.23 13.73
CA LYS A 105 -21.88 9.69 14.24
C LYS A 105 -21.86 10.06 15.73
N ARG A 106 -21.00 9.44 16.54
CA ARG A 106 -20.87 9.73 17.98
C ARG A 106 -20.00 10.96 18.28
N GLY A 107 -19.08 11.33 17.38
CA GLY A 107 -18.25 12.54 17.50
C GLY A 107 -18.98 13.85 17.20
N PHE A 108 -20.11 13.79 16.48
CA PHE A 108 -20.88 14.98 16.08
C PHE A 108 -21.95 15.41 17.10
N GLY A 109 -22.07 14.70 18.23
CA GLY A 109 -23.09 14.95 19.27
C GLY A 109 -22.63 15.75 20.50
N ARG A 110 -21.42 16.33 20.48
CA ARG A 110 -20.86 17.13 21.60
C ARG A 110 -20.34 18.48 21.13
N ALA A 111 -21.21 19.28 20.56
CA ALA A 111 -20.96 20.71 20.40
C ALA A 111 -22.29 21.46 20.24
N GLU A 112 -23.15 21.45 21.26
CA GLU A 112 -24.04 22.58 21.56
C GLU A 112 -24.36 22.61 23.06
N GLY A 113 -24.16 23.77 23.66
CA GLY A 113 -24.56 24.08 25.04
C GLY A 113 -23.41 24.38 25.99
N ILE A 114 -22.72 25.52 25.80
CA ILE A 114 -22.52 26.58 26.81
C ILE A 114 -22.42 27.91 26.07
#